data_AF-A0A8T1Z572-F1
#
_entry.id   AF-A0A8T1Z572-F1
#
_cell.length_a   1.000
_cell.length_b   1.000
_cell.length_c   1.000
_cell.angle_alpha   90.00
_cell.angle_beta   90.00
_cell.angle_gamma   90.00
#
_symmetry.space_group_name_H-M   'P 1'
#
loop_
_entity.id
_entity.type
_entity.pdbx_description
1 polymer ?
#
loop_
_entity_poly.entity_id
_entity_poly.type
_entity_poly.pdbx_seq_one_letter_code
_entity_poly.pdbx_strand_id
1 'polypeptide(L)'
;MASYQRLLRLAITSFTIFFCLLSLSSSQKVTLSLYYEALCPYCAEFIVNHLPKIFETGLISSIDLQLVPWGNAVIRPDGTILCQHGEAECALNAIHACAINAYPDVMKHFGYIYCTERLVLENKLEKWADCLEMVGLSRAAVDCYINGYGNQLEQRYAEETSELYPAHRFVPWVVVNNQPLQENYQNFVMYICNAYGSNQVPEGCRILNSSVETLSRFDSSVEKLSNSHQVCYSNH
;
A
#
# COMPACT_ATOMS: atom_id res chain seq x y z
N MET A 1 27.09 -83.25 2.81
CA MET A 1 27.60 -81.88 2.57
C MET A 1 26.51 -81.10 1.85
N ALA A 2 26.08 -79.98 2.43
CA ALA A 2 25.51 -78.73 1.85
C ALA A 2 24.70 -78.82 0.53
N SER A 3 23.59 -78.11 0.29
CA SER A 3 23.23 -76.77 0.72
C SER A 3 21.78 -76.45 0.30
N TYR A 4 20.98 -76.03 1.28
CA TYR A 4 19.95 -74.99 1.24
C TYR A 4 19.09 -74.76 -0.01
N GLN A 5 17.79 -75.07 0.16
CA GLN A 5 16.66 -74.45 -0.51
C GLN A 5 16.74 -72.92 -0.39
N ARG A 6 16.86 -72.21 -1.53
CA ARG A 6 16.67 -70.75 -1.58
C ARG A 6 15.20 -70.44 -1.78
N LEU A 7 14.49 -70.26 -0.67
CA LEU A 7 13.21 -69.56 -0.62
C LEU A 7 13.43 -68.11 -1.08
N LEU A 8 12.85 -67.74 -2.23
CA LEU A 8 12.67 -66.34 -2.59
C LEU A 8 11.69 -65.71 -1.59
N ARG A 9 12.22 -65.03 -0.57
CA ARG A 9 11.44 -64.07 0.21
C ARG A 9 11.49 -62.74 -0.54
N LEU A 10 10.38 -62.37 -1.19
CA LEU A 10 10.13 -60.99 -1.59
C LEU A 10 10.04 -60.16 -0.30
N ALA A 11 11.13 -59.49 0.05
CA ALA A 11 11.09 -58.41 1.03
C ALA A 11 10.51 -57.18 0.33
N ILE A 12 9.19 -57.01 0.42
CA ILE A 12 8.55 -55.73 0.11
C ILE A 12 8.92 -54.81 1.28
N THR A 13 10.07 -54.14 1.16
CA THR A 13 10.40 -53.03 2.06
C THR A 13 9.41 -51.93 1.74
N SER A 14 8.38 -51.83 2.58
CA SER A 14 7.47 -50.69 2.65
C SER A 14 8.30 -49.45 2.96
N PHE A 15 8.81 -48.80 1.92
CA PHE A 15 9.36 -47.46 2.01
C PHE A 15 8.15 -46.55 2.05
N THR A 16 7.54 -46.42 3.23
CA THR A 16 6.59 -45.34 3.49
C THR A 16 7.37 -44.05 3.30
N ILE A 17 7.23 -43.48 2.10
CA ILE A 17 7.66 -42.12 1.81
C ILE A 17 6.84 -41.26 2.77
N PHE A 18 7.44 -40.94 3.91
CA PHE A 18 6.97 -39.88 4.78
C PHE A 18 7.20 -38.60 3.99
N PHE A 19 6.26 -38.30 3.09
CA PHE A 19 6.09 -36.98 2.51
C PHE A 19 5.79 -36.07 3.70
N CYS A 20 6.86 -35.58 4.32
CA CYS A 20 6.80 -34.43 5.19
C CYS A 20 6.34 -33.30 4.27
N LEU A 21 5.02 -33.12 4.18
CA LEU A 21 4.39 -31.90 3.75
C LEU A 21 4.88 -30.85 4.75
N LEU A 22 6.06 -30.30 4.49
CA LEU A 22 6.41 -28.97 4.96
C LEU A 22 5.37 -28.06 4.32
N SER A 23 4.23 -27.90 4.98
CA SER A 23 3.36 -26.76 4.77
C SER A 23 4.22 -25.55 5.09
N LEU A 24 4.87 -24.98 4.06
CA LEU A 24 5.24 -23.58 4.08
C LEU A 24 3.91 -22.84 4.31
N SER A 25 3.59 -22.59 5.58
CA SER A 25 2.58 -21.63 5.97
C SER A 25 3.15 -20.27 5.57
N SER A 26 3.10 -19.96 4.27
CA SER A 26 3.13 -18.58 3.81
C SER A 26 1.96 -17.92 4.52
N SER A 27 2.26 -17.14 5.57
CA SER A 27 1.26 -16.26 6.16
C SER A 27 0.86 -15.31 5.04
N GLN A 28 -0.31 -15.55 4.44
CA GLN A 28 -0.79 -14.77 3.32
C GLN A 28 -1.00 -13.34 3.82
N LYS A 29 -0.16 -12.42 3.35
CA LYS A 29 -0.31 -10.99 3.69
C LYS A 29 -1.54 -10.43 2.98
N VAL A 30 -2.28 -9.59 3.69
CA VAL A 30 -3.34 -8.77 3.09
C VAL A 30 -2.67 -7.67 2.26
N THR A 31 -3.12 -7.48 1.02
CA THR A 31 -2.67 -6.37 0.17
C THR A 31 -3.48 -5.13 0.50
N LEU A 32 -2.80 -4.02 0.78
CA LEU A 32 -3.36 -2.69 0.92
C LEU A 32 -2.76 -1.81 -0.19
N SER A 33 -3.58 -1.38 -1.14
CA SER A 33 -3.16 -0.48 -2.21
C SER A 33 -3.81 0.90 -2.01
N LEU A 34 -3.00 1.95 -2.09
CA LEU A 34 -3.43 3.34 -2.07
C LEU A 34 -3.09 3.99 -3.41
N TYR A 35 -4.13 4.39 -4.14
CA TYR A 35 -4.03 5.18 -5.36
C TYR A 35 -4.27 6.65 -4.99
N TYR A 36 -3.32 7.53 -5.34
CA TYR A 36 -3.29 8.90 -4.84
C TYR A 36 -2.60 9.87 -5.81
N GLU A 37 -2.72 11.16 -5.53
CA GLU A 37 -2.03 12.26 -6.24
C GLU A 37 -1.29 13.12 -5.23
N ALA A 38 -0.06 13.50 -5.54
CA ALA A 38 0.82 14.14 -4.57
C ALA A 38 0.49 15.61 -4.24
N LEU A 39 -0.44 16.25 -4.95
CA LEU A 39 -0.96 17.59 -4.61
C LEU A 39 -2.44 17.60 -4.27
N CYS A 40 -3.09 16.43 -4.18
CA CYS A 40 -4.43 16.36 -3.64
C CYS A 40 -4.38 16.51 -2.10
N PRO A 41 -4.97 17.57 -1.51
CA PRO A 41 -4.88 17.81 -0.07
C PRO A 41 -5.47 16.66 0.76
N TYR A 42 -6.43 15.91 0.21
CA TYR A 42 -7.05 14.78 0.89
C TYR A 42 -6.23 13.49 0.78
N CYS A 43 -5.43 13.33 -0.28
CA CYS A 43 -4.43 12.28 -0.35
C CYS A 43 -3.32 12.54 0.68
N ALA A 44 -2.84 13.78 0.74
CA ALA A 44 -1.86 14.23 1.71
C ALA A 44 -2.36 14.00 3.15
N GLU A 45 -3.60 14.41 3.44
CA GLU A 45 -4.26 14.19 4.73
C GLU A 45 -4.29 12.70 5.10
N PHE A 46 -4.73 11.84 4.18
CA PHE A 46 -4.77 10.40 4.42
C PHE A 46 -3.38 9.81 4.67
N ILE A 47 -2.38 10.17 3.86
CA ILE A 47 -0.99 9.68 3.99
C ILE A 47 -0.36 10.13 5.31
N VAL A 48 -0.66 11.35 5.76
CA VAL A 48 -0.01 11.96 6.93
C VAL A 48 -0.72 11.60 8.24
N ASN A 49 -2.05 11.48 8.24
CA ASN A 49 -2.82 11.34 9.48
C ASN A 49 -3.50 9.97 9.64
N HIS A 50 -3.81 9.27 8.55
CA HIS A 50 -4.52 8.00 8.60
C HIS A 50 -3.60 6.80 8.39
N LEU A 51 -2.81 6.81 7.31
CA LEU A 51 -1.94 5.72 6.93
C LEU A 51 -0.88 5.35 7.99
N PRO A 52 -0.28 6.28 8.77
CA PRO A 52 0.73 5.93 9.78
C PRO A 52 0.26 4.92 10.82
N LYS A 53 -1.05 4.81 11.03
CA LYS A 53 -1.68 3.84 11.94
C LYS A 53 -1.23 2.39 11.70
N ILE A 54 -0.93 1.99 10.46
CA ILE A 54 -0.44 0.63 10.16
C ILE A 54 0.99 0.39 10.68
N PHE A 55 1.80 1.45 10.78
CA PHE A 55 3.14 1.38 11.33
C PHE A 55 3.09 1.39 12.86
N GLU A 56 2.30 2.30 13.44
CA GLU A 56 2.11 2.43 14.89
C GLU A 56 1.56 1.15 15.53
N THR A 57 0.63 0.48 14.86
CA THR A 57 0.03 -0.78 15.35
C THR A 57 0.84 -2.01 14.97
N GLY A 58 1.93 -1.88 14.21
CA GLY A 58 2.73 -2.99 13.71
C GLY A 58 2.06 -3.81 12.59
N LEU A 59 0.87 -3.41 12.11
CA LEU A 59 0.17 -4.05 11.00
C LEU A 59 0.97 -4.08 9.70
N ILE A 60 1.91 -3.14 9.50
CA ILE A 60 2.81 -3.12 8.34
C ILE A 60 3.54 -4.47 8.13
N SER A 61 3.88 -5.18 9.21
CA SER A 61 4.51 -6.51 9.14
C SER A 61 3.60 -7.59 8.54
N SER A 62 2.29 -7.36 8.63
CA SER A 62 1.20 -8.25 8.23
C SER A 62 0.47 -7.74 6.99
N ILE A 63 1.01 -6.79 6.24
CA ILE A 63 0.41 -6.40 4.96
C ILE A 63 1.49 -6.29 3.88
N ASP A 64 1.02 -6.26 2.65
CA ASP A 64 1.75 -5.77 1.49
C ASP A 64 1.20 -4.38 1.14
N LEU A 65 1.93 -3.33 1.48
CA LEU A 65 1.53 -1.95 1.19
C LEU A 65 2.00 -1.56 -0.20
N GLN A 66 1.06 -1.16 -1.05
CA GLN A 66 1.31 -0.66 -2.40
C GLN A 66 0.88 0.80 -2.49
N LEU A 67 1.79 1.66 -2.94
CA LEU A 67 1.56 3.08 -3.15
C LEU A 67 1.60 3.33 -4.66
N VAL A 68 0.54 3.95 -5.18
CA VAL A 68 0.35 4.19 -6.61
C VAL A 68 0.14 5.69 -6.84
N PRO A 69 1.22 6.47 -7.00
CA PRO A 69 1.16 7.90 -7.31
C PRO A 69 0.77 8.09 -8.78
N TRP A 70 -0.52 8.32 -9.05
CA TRP A 70 -1.03 8.61 -10.39
C TRP A 70 -2.39 9.31 -10.27
N GLY A 71 -3.34 8.62 -9.62
CA GLY A 71 -4.70 9.08 -9.36
C GLY A 71 -5.46 9.51 -10.62
N ASN A 72 -5.95 10.74 -10.64
CA ASN A 72 -6.76 11.29 -11.72
C ASN A 72 -5.92 11.87 -12.88
N ALA A 73 -4.61 11.61 -12.93
CA ALA A 73 -3.78 12.02 -14.06
C ALA A 73 -4.22 11.32 -15.36
N VAL A 74 -3.94 11.95 -16.50
CA VAL A 74 -4.27 11.43 -17.83
C VAL A 74 -3.07 11.52 -18.77
N ILE A 75 -2.94 10.52 -19.66
CA ILE A 75 -1.94 10.52 -20.73
C ILE A 75 -2.61 10.99 -22.02
N ARG A 76 -2.09 12.08 -22.61
CA ARG A 76 -2.52 12.56 -23.93
C ARG A 76 -2.02 11.64 -25.06
N PRO A 77 -2.61 11.70 -26.26
CA PRO A 77 -2.14 10.92 -27.41
C PRO A 77 -0.68 11.16 -27.81
N ASP A 78 -0.11 12.31 -27.45
CA ASP A 78 1.31 12.65 -27.68
C ASP A 78 2.25 12.14 -26.57
N GLY A 79 1.72 11.43 -25.58
CA GLY A 79 2.44 10.89 -24.43
C GLY A 79 2.60 11.88 -23.27
N THR A 80 2.08 13.10 -23.38
CA THR A 80 2.13 14.09 -22.30
C THR A 80 1.24 13.67 -21.14
N ILE A 81 1.80 13.64 -19.92
CA ILE A 81 1.05 13.41 -18.69
C ILE A 81 0.47 14.75 -18.22
N LEU A 82 -0.84 14.77 -17.94
CA LEU A 82 -1.51 15.90 -17.29
C LEU A 82 -2.05 15.48 -15.94
N CYS A 83 -1.84 16.31 -14.93
CA CYS A 83 -2.33 16.08 -13.58
C CYS A 83 -3.28 17.22 -13.18
N GLN A 84 -4.23 16.95 -12.28
CA GLN A 84 -5.30 17.88 -11.93
C GLN A 84 -4.77 19.18 -11.31
N HIS A 85 -3.67 19.09 -10.55
CA HIS A 85 -3.05 20.21 -9.87
C HIS A 85 -1.80 20.74 -10.61
N GLY A 86 -1.67 20.43 -11.90
CA GLY A 86 -0.66 20.98 -12.80
C GLY A 86 0.69 20.25 -12.78
N GLU A 87 1.71 20.86 -13.39
CA GLU A 87 3.01 20.20 -13.62
C GLU A 87 3.76 19.84 -12.33
N ALA A 88 3.55 20.61 -11.25
CA ALA A 88 4.15 20.32 -9.94
C ALA A 88 3.65 18.99 -9.36
N GLU A 89 2.37 18.66 -9.57
CA GLU A 89 1.82 17.36 -9.20
C GLU A 89 2.44 16.24 -10.03
N CYS A 90 2.50 16.40 -11.35
CA CYS A 90 3.10 15.37 -12.21
C CYS A 90 4.57 15.13 -11.87
N ALA A 91 5.32 16.20 -11.58
CA ALA A 91 6.70 16.09 -11.14
C ALA A 91 6.81 15.33 -9.81
N LEU A 92 5.95 15.64 -8.84
CA LEU A 92 6.00 15.00 -7.53
C LEU A 92 5.51 13.55 -7.56
N ASN A 93 4.48 13.21 -8.36
CA ASN A 93 4.06 11.84 -8.64
C ASN A 93 5.23 11.02 -9.20
N ALA A 94 5.90 11.53 -10.25
CA ALA A 94 7.05 10.85 -10.86
C ALA A 94 8.21 10.67 -9.87
N ILE A 95 8.45 11.64 -8.98
CA ILE A 95 9.47 11.52 -7.92
C ILE A 95 9.05 10.49 -6.86
N HIS A 96 7.78 10.42 -6.47
CA HIS A 96 7.25 9.37 -5.57
C HIS A 96 7.41 7.99 -6.20
N ALA A 97 7.05 7.84 -7.48
CA ALA A 97 7.24 6.62 -8.25
C ALA A 97 8.72 6.20 -8.28
N CYS A 98 9.62 7.16 -8.52
CA CYS A 98 11.06 6.94 -8.46
C CYS A 98 11.54 6.52 -7.06
N ALA A 99 11.00 7.11 -5.99
CA ALA A 99 11.34 6.73 -4.62
C ALA A 99 10.91 5.29 -4.32
N ILE A 100 9.70 4.90 -4.72
CA ILE A 100 9.18 3.52 -4.57
C ILE A 100 10.08 2.53 -5.32
N ASN A 101 10.41 2.83 -6.58
CA ASN A 101 11.27 1.97 -7.40
C ASN A 101 12.71 1.87 -6.88
N ALA A 102 13.30 2.99 -6.45
CA ALA A 102 14.69 3.04 -5.98
C ALA A 102 14.87 2.42 -4.58
N TYR A 103 13.81 2.44 -3.75
CA TYR A 103 13.86 2.01 -2.36
C TYR A 103 12.75 1.00 -2.06
N PRO A 104 12.96 -0.30 -2.36
CA PRO A 104 11.96 -1.35 -2.09
C PRO A 104 11.62 -1.53 -0.61
N ASP A 105 12.44 -1.01 0.30
CA ASP A 105 12.13 -0.95 1.73
C ASP A 105 11.00 0.07 1.97
N VAL A 106 9.83 -0.43 2.38
CA VAL A 106 8.64 0.37 2.64
C VAL A 106 8.88 1.49 3.64
N MET A 107 9.70 1.27 4.67
CA MET A 107 9.99 2.31 5.66
C MET A 107 10.71 3.51 5.04
N LYS A 108 11.55 3.26 4.02
CA LYS A 108 12.34 4.29 3.37
C LYS A 108 11.52 5.10 2.37
N HIS A 109 10.84 4.44 1.42
CA HIS A 109 10.05 5.19 0.44
C HIS A 109 8.83 5.85 1.08
N PHE A 110 8.16 5.18 2.04
CA PHE A 110 7.04 5.78 2.75
C PHE A 110 7.49 6.99 3.57
N GLY A 111 8.63 6.92 4.25
CA GLY A 111 9.16 8.06 5.00
C GLY A 111 9.36 9.31 4.13
N TYR A 112 9.85 9.12 2.90
CA TYR A 112 10.00 10.22 1.95
C TYR A 112 8.65 10.78 1.52
N ILE A 113 7.74 9.90 1.08
CA ILE A 113 6.39 10.28 0.64
C ILE A 113 5.67 11.03 1.76
N TYR A 114 5.62 10.46 2.98
CA TYR A 114 5.07 11.09 4.18
C TYR A 114 5.63 12.50 4.42
N CYS A 115 6.96 12.67 4.34
CA CYS A 115 7.60 13.97 4.53
C CYS A 115 7.15 14.98 3.46
N THR A 116 7.13 14.59 2.19
CA THR A 116 6.72 15.50 1.12
C THR A 116 5.24 15.84 1.17
N GLU A 117 4.36 14.89 1.48
CA GLU A 117 2.92 15.11 1.66
C GLU A 117 2.62 16.02 2.86
N ARG A 118 3.43 15.93 3.92
CA ARG A 118 3.38 16.92 5.01
C ARG A 118 3.69 18.33 4.54
N LEU A 119 4.69 18.50 3.68
CA LEU A 119 5.02 19.81 3.11
C LEU A 119 3.89 20.35 2.23
N VAL A 120 3.13 19.48 1.55
CA VAL A 120 1.93 19.85 0.79
C VAL A 120 0.86 20.41 1.74
N LEU A 121 0.56 19.72 2.84
CA LEU A 121 -0.38 20.21 3.86
C LEU A 121 0.07 21.52 4.52
N GLU A 122 1.38 21.70 4.70
CA GLU A 122 1.96 22.91 5.28
C GLU A 122 2.14 24.06 4.27
N ASN A 123 1.85 23.82 2.98
CA ASN A 123 2.12 24.73 1.86
C ASN A 123 3.60 25.19 1.82
N LYS A 124 4.52 24.23 1.92
CA LYS A 124 5.99 24.42 1.95
C LYS A 124 6.72 23.47 0.99
N LEU A 125 6.11 23.14 -0.14
CA LEU A 125 6.67 22.15 -1.08
C LEU A 125 8.05 22.56 -1.64
N GLU A 126 8.42 23.84 -1.58
CA GLU A 126 9.77 24.31 -1.93
C GLU A 126 10.89 23.63 -1.11
N LYS A 127 10.53 23.02 0.03
CA LYS A 127 11.46 22.30 0.92
C LYS A 127 11.52 20.79 0.68
N TRP A 128 10.98 20.29 -0.42
CA TRP A 128 10.93 18.86 -0.72
C TRP A 128 12.31 18.16 -0.63
N ALA A 129 13.39 18.88 -0.96
CA ALA A 129 14.76 18.34 -0.90
C ALA A 129 15.20 17.99 0.54
N ASP A 130 14.69 18.71 1.55
CA ASP A 130 14.99 18.44 2.97
C ASP A 130 14.49 17.04 3.37
N CYS A 131 13.44 16.52 2.70
CA CYS A 131 12.93 15.18 2.93
C CYS A 131 13.91 14.09 2.50
N LEU A 132 14.71 14.30 1.44
CA LEU A 132 15.70 13.31 0.99
C LEU A 132 16.77 13.05 2.05
N GLU A 133 17.25 14.12 2.69
CA GLU A 133 18.25 14.05 3.75
C GLU A 133 17.68 13.38 5.00
N MET A 134 16.45 13.74 5.39
CA MET A 134 15.78 13.23 6.58
C MET A 134 15.67 11.71 6.60
N VAL A 135 15.36 11.10 5.44
CA VAL A 135 15.20 9.65 5.33
C VAL A 135 16.47 8.92 4.87
N GLY A 136 17.60 9.62 4.78
CA GLY A 136 18.88 9.05 4.37
C GLY A 136 18.85 8.45 2.98
N LEU A 137 18.02 9.00 2.08
CA LEU A 137 17.89 8.53 0.72
C LEU A 137 18.99 9.14 -0.15
N SER A 138 19.60 8.30 -0.98
CA SER A 138 20.58 8.72 -1.97
C SER A 138 19.93 9.57 -3.09
N ARG A 139 20.76 10.14 -3.98
CA ARG A 139 20.29 10.80 -5.20
C ARG A 139 19.49 9.89 -6.15
N ALA A 140 19.41 8.58 -5.93
CA ALA A 140 18.79 7.63 -6.86
C ALA A 140 17.36 7.99 -7.30
N ALA A 141 16.49 8.46 -6.40
CA ALA A 141 15.14 8.90 -6.78
C ALA A 141 15.16 10.16 -7.66
N VAL A 142 16.05 11.10 -7.35
CA VAL A 142 16.25 12.33 -8.13
C VAL A 142 16.85 12.01 -9.50
N ASP A 143 17.85 11.13 -9.56
CA ASP A 143 18.49 10.70 -10.81
C ASP A 143 17.48 9.96 -11.72
N CYS A 144 16.61 9.13 -11.13
CA CYS A 144 15.48 8.48 -11.82
C CYS A 144 14.48 9.48 -12.42
N TYR A 145 14.22 10.58 -11.72
CA TYR A 145 13.36 11.63 -12.25
C TYR A 145 14.06 12.39 -13.39
N ILE A 146 15.31 12.83 -13.17
CA ILE A 146 16.08 13.62 -14.14
C ILE A 146 16.33 12.86 -15.44
N ASN A 147 16.56 11.54 -15.38
CA ASN A 147 16.81 10.74 -16.58
C ASN A 147 15.53 10.34 -17.34
N GLY A 148 14.35 10.77 -16.87
CA GLY A 148 13.05 10.50 -17.49
C GLY A 148 12.46 9.11 -17.19
N TYR A 149 13.12 8.27 -16.38
CA TYR A 149 12.59 6.97 -15.99
C TYR A 149 11.34 7.09 -15.11
N GLY A 150 11.21 8.19 -14.35
CA GLY A 150 9.98 8.54 -13.63
C GLY A 150 8.74 8.52 -14.54
N ASN A 151 8.81 9.06 -15.74
CA ASN A 151 7.67 9.05 -16.68
C ASN A 151 7.30 7.63 -17.15
N GLN A 152 8.27 6.71 -17.23
CA GLN A 152 8.00 5.31 -17.56
C GLN A 152 7.37 4.55 -16.38
N LEU A 153 7.68 4.95 -15.14
CA LEU A 153 6.99 4.45 -13.96
C LEU A 153 5.55 4.96 -13.91
N GLU A 154 5.33 6.26 -14.17
CA GLU A 154 3.99 6.85 -14.26
C GLU A 154 3.13 6.18 -15.33
N GLN A 155 3.68 5.83 -16.50
CA GLN A 155 2.94 5.07 -17.52
C GLN A 155 2.46 3.71 -17.01
N ARG A 156 3.28 3.00 -16.22
CA ARG A 156 2.88 1.73 -15.60
C ARG A 156 1.80 1.93 -14.55
N TYR A 157 1.90 2.99 -13.73
CA TYR A 157 0.85 3.31 -12.77
C TYR A 157 -0.44 3.78 -13.42
N ALA A 158 -0.38 4.42 -14.59
CA ALA A 158 -1.56 4.72 -15.39
C ALA A 158 -2.24 3.43 -15.89
N GLU A 159 -1.47 2.47 -16.39
CA GLU A 159 -1.97 1.14 -16.78
C GLU A 159 -2.62 0.43 -15.59
N GLU A 160 -1.91 0.31 -14.46
CA GLU A 160 -2.41 -0.32 -13.23
C GLU A 160 -3.69 0.36 -12.71
N THR A 161 -3.72 1.70 -12.68
CA THR A 161 -4.90 2.46 -12.24
C THR A 161 -6.09 2.27 -13.18
N SER A 162 -5.84 2.09 -14.49
CA SER A 162 -6.90 1.85 -15.47
C SER A 162 -7.57 0.48 -15.35
N GLU A 163 -6.90 -0.48 -14.69
CA GLU A 163 -7.42 -1.83 -14.43
C GLU A 163 -8.34 -1.91 -13.20
N LEU A 164 -8.47 -0.83 -12.43
CA LEU A 164 -9.34 -0.77 -11.27
C LEU A 164 -10.80 -1.06 -11.63
N TYR A 165 -11.43 -1.97 -10.88
CA TYR A 165 -12.84 -2.30 -11.02
C TYR A 165 -13.60 -2.25 -9.68
N PRO A 166 -14.65 -1.42 -9.55
CA PRO A 166 -15.00 -0.33 -10.47
C PRO A 166 -13.86 0.68 -10.62
N ALA A 167 -13.87 1.42 -11.74
CA ALA A 167 -12.98 2.56 -11.92
C ALA A 167 -13.11 3.53 -10.73
N HIS A 168 -11.98 4.08 -10.27
CA HIS A 168 -11.99 5.04 -9.18
C HIS A 168 -12.74 6.31 -9.60
N ARG A 169 -13.54 6.88 -8.69
CA ARG A 169 -14.28 8.13 -8.92
C ARG A 169 -13.62 9.35 -8.29
N PHE A 170 -12.67 9.11 -7.40
CA PHE A 170 -11.96 10.10 -6.62
C PHE A 170 -10.68 9.48 -6.06
N VAL A 171 -9.79 10.34 -5.56
CA VAL A 171 -8.65 9.95 -4.71
C VAL A 171 -8.71 10.67 -3.35
N PRO A 172 -8.15 10.09 -2.27
CA PRO A 172 -7.47 8.79 -2.21
C PRO A 172 -8.42 7.61 -2.48
N TRP A 173 -7.97 6.65 -3.28
CA TRP A 173 -8.71 5.42 -3.56
C TRP A 173 -8.02 4.24 -2.91
N VAL A 174 -8.66 3.64 -1.91
CA VAL A 174 -8.08 2.57 -1.09
C VAL A 174 -8.69 1.23 -1.45
N VAL A 175 -7.82 0.23 -1.65
CA VAL A 175 -8.18 -1.13 -2.01
C VAL A 175 -7.55 -2.10 -1.01
N VAL A 176 -8.35 -3.03 -0.48
CA VAL A 176 -7.88 -4.11 0.40
C VAL A 176 -8.20 -5.44 -0.28
N ASN A 177 -7.20 -6.27 -0.59
CA ASN A 177 -7.36 -7.54 -1.33
C ASN A 177 -8.29 -7.40 -2.57
N ASN A 178 -7.99 -6.45 -3.45
CA ASN A 178 -8.79 -6.13 -4.65
C ASN A 178 -10.22 -5.65 -4.38
N GLN A 179 -10.59 -5.39 -3.12
CA GLN A 179 -11.87 -4.78 -2.75
C GLN A 179 -11.69 -3.27 -2.55
N PRO A 180 -12.21 -2.42 -3.45
CA PRO A 180 -12.19 -0.98 -3.24
C PRO A 180 -13.15 -0.59 -2.10
N LEU A 181 -12.66 0.24 -1.18
CA LEU A 181 -13.41 0.66 0.01
C LEU A 181 -14.38 1.81 -0.27
N GLN A 182 -14.18 2.52 -1.39
CA GLN A 182 -14.97 3.68 -1.80
C GLN A 182 -15.04 4.71 -0.66
N GLU A 183 -16.23 5.21 -0.31
CA GLU A 183 -16.46 6.19 0.75
C GLU A 183 -15.98 5.73 2.15
N ASN A 184 -15.80 4.41 2.36
CA ASN A 184 -15.31 3.86 3.63
C ASN A 184 -13.77 3.80 3.71
N TYR A 185 -13.03 4.47 2.82
CA TYR A 185 -11.58 4.36 2.73
C TYR A 185 -10.84 4.67 4.06
N GLN A 186 -11.36 5.59 4.89
CA GLN A 186 -10.76 5.90 6.20
C GLN A 186 -10.84 4.72 7.19
N ASN A 187 -11.75 3.77 6.96
CA ASN A 187 -11.90 2.56 7.79
C ASN A 187 -10.98 1.41 7.35
N PHE A 188 -10.02 1.64 6.46
CA PHE A 188 -9.15 0.62 5.86
C PHE A 188 -8.54 -0.38 6.85
N VAL A 189 -8.18 0.06 8.07
CA VAL A 189 -7.62 -0.87 9.06
C VAL A 189 -8.62 -1.93 9.51
N MET A 190 -9.90 -1.57 9.65
CA MET A 190 -10.96 -2.54 9.94
C MET A 190 -11.06 -3.58 8.83
N TYR A 191 -10.98 -3.16 7.56
CA TYR A 191 -11.02 -4.07 6.41
C TYR A 191 -9.80 -5.01 6.37
N ILE A 192 -8.61 -4.50 6.67
CA ILE A 192 -7.39 -5.32 6.79
C ILE A 192 -7.58 -6.39 7.86
N CYS A 193 -8.07 -6.00 9.03
CA CYS A 193 -8.26 -6.92 10.15
C CYS A 193 -9.32 -7.99 9.85
N ASN A 194 -10.41 -7.61 9.19
CA ASN A 194 -11.47 -8.54 8.79
C ASN A 194 -10.98 -9.55 7.75
N ALA A 195 -10.01 -9.18 6.91
CA ALA A 195 -9.47 -10.06 5.86
C ALA A 195 -8.65 -11.25 6.41
N TYR A 196 -8.12 -11.16 7.64
CA TYR A 196 -7.33 -12.24 8.26
C TYR A 196 -8.15 -13.39 8.85
N GLY A 197 -9.47 -13.22 9.04
CA GLY A 197 -10.34 -14.20 9.68
C GLY A 197 -9.96 -14.49 11.15
N SER A 198 -10.77 -15.29 11.86
CA SER A 198 -10.70 -15.40 13.33
C SER A 198 -9.42 -16.04 13.91
N ASN A 199 -8.66 -16.82 13.13
CA ASN A 199 -7.53 -17.62 13.62
C ASN A 199 -6.15 -17.08 13.24
N GLN A 200 -6.07 -16.01 12.45
CA GLN A 200 -4.80 -15.42 11.98
C GLN A 200 -4.72 -13.89 12.18
N VAL A 201 -5.58 -13.34 13.06
CA VAL A 201 -5.66 -11.90 13.32
C VAL A 201 -4.32 -11.36 13.86
N PRO A 202 -3.67 -10.41 13.17
CA PRO A 202 -2.45 -9.77 13.65
C PRO A 202 -2.68 -9.02 14.98
N GLU A 203 -1.64 -8.93 15.81
CA GLU A 203 -1.73 -8.24 17.11
C GLU A 203 -2.21 -6.79 16.98
N GLY A 204 -1.76 -6.08 15.93
CA GLY A 204 -2.18 -4.71 15.65
C GLY A 204 -3.69 -4.52 15.49
N CYS A 205 -4.42 -5.58 15.08
CA CYS A 205 -5.88 -5.55 15.02
C CYS A 205 -6.55 -5.63 16.39
N ARG A 206 -5.94 -6.31 17.36
CA ARG A 206 -6.48 -6.44 18.73
C ARG A 206 -6.37 -5.13 19.49
N ILE A 207 -5.26 -4.42 19.31
CA ILE A 207 -5.02 -3.09 19.89
C ILE A 207 -6.17 -2.14 19.51
N LEU A 208 -6.57 -2.15 18.24
CA LEU A 208 -7.60 -1.24 17.73
C LEU A 208 -9.00 -1.54 18.25
N ASN A 209 -9.37 -2.81 18.40
CA ASN A 209 -10.65 -3.18 19.00
C ASN A 209 -10.74 -2.67 20.45
N SER A 210 -9.65 -2.73 21.22
CA SER A 210 -9.63 -2.22 22.60
C SER A 210 -9.75 -0.70 22.68
N SER A 211 -9.14 0.04 21.74
CA SER A 211 -9.23 1.50 21.69
C SER A 211 -10.60 1.98 21.24
N VAL A 212 -11.23 1.29 20.27
CA VAL A 212 -12.58 1.60 19.78
C VAL A 212 -13.63 1.33 20.86
N GLU A 213 -13.57 0.20 21.57
CA GLU A 213 -14.46 -0.07 22.71
C GLU A 213 -14.32 0.95 23.84
N THR A 214 -13.11 1.49 24.02
CA THR A 214 -12.86 2.55 25.00
C THR A 214 -13.48 3.88 24.53
N LEU A 215 -13.27 4.27 23.27
CA LEU A 215 -13.81 5.50 22.69
C LEU A 215 -15.33 5.49 22.55
N SER A 216 -15.94 4.35 22.19
CA SER A 216 -17.40 4.22 22.07
C SER A 216 -18.13 4.35 23.41
N ARG A 217 -17.42 4.15 24.55
CA ARG A 217 -17.95 4.46 25.88
C ARG A 217 -17.89 5.96 26.22
N PHE A 218 -17.06 6.73 25.51
CA PHE A 218 -16.95 8.18 25.70
C PHE A 218 -17.80 9.00 24.72
N ASP A 219 -18.07 8.48 23.52
CA ASP A 219 -18.58 9.30 22.40
C ASP A 219 -20.10 9.23 22.17
N SER A 220 -20.90 8.93 23.20
CA SER A 220 -22.36 8.98 23.08
C SER A 220 -22.93 10.42 22.97
N SER A 221 -22.12 11.41 22.57
CA SER A 221 -22.46 12.84 22.70
C SER A 221 -22.15 13.72 21.48
N VAL A 222 -21.52 13.24 20.40
CA VAL A 222 -21.16 14.13 19.27
C VAL A 222 -21.46 13.49 17.91
N GLU A 223 -22.74 13.38 17.56
CA GLU A 223 -23.16 13.17 16.17
C GLU A 223 -23.72 14.47 15.59
N LYS A 224 -22.88 15.15 14.80
CA LYS A 224 -23.22 15.77 13.51
C LYS A 224 -22.17 16.83 13.16
N LEU A 225 -21.25 16.47 12.27
CA LEU A 225 -20.66 17.43 11.34
C LEU A 225 -20.58 16.79 9.96
N SER A 226 -21.50 17.21 9.09
CA SER A 226 -21.41 17.30 7.63
C SER A 226 -20.26 16.52 6.98
N ASN A 227 -20.45 15.23 6.74
CA ASN A 227 -19.49 14.39 6.02
C ASN A 227 -19.67 14.60 4.50
N SER A 228 -19.25 15.76 4.00
CA SER A 228 -18.86 15.86 2.59
C SER A 228 -17.55 15.11 2.49
N HIS A 229 -17.54 13.96 1.81
CA HIS A 229 -16.32 13.19 1.59
C HIS A 229 -15.24 14.12 1.03
N GLN A 230 -14.21 14.31 1.84
CA GLN A 230 -13.05 15.14 1.54
C GLN A 230 -12.17 14.33 0.59
N VAL A 231 -12.37 14.51 -0.72
CA VAL A 231 -11.71 13.75 -1.79
C VAL A 231 -11.48 14.63 -3.03
N CYS A 232 -10.50 14.29 -3.86
CA CYS A 232 -10.29 14.90 -5.17
C CYS A 232 -11.01 14.05 -6.23
N TYR A 233 -12.12 14.55 -6.76
CA TYR A 233 -12.92 13.82 -7.75
C TYR A 233 -12.22 13.77 -9.10
N SER A 234 -12.36 12.63 -9.76
CA SER A 234 -11.95 12.49 -11.16
C SER A 234 -12.83 13.40 -12.05
N ASN A 235 -12.21 14.05 -13.04
CA ASN A 235 -12.87 15.00 -13.94
C ASN A 235 -13.61 14.34 -15.13
N HIS A 236 -14.15 13.12 -14.96
CA HIS A 236 -14.76 12.34 -16.05
C HIS A 236 -15.79 13.11 -16.89
#